data_AF-A0A522AUU2-F1
#
_entry.id   AF-A0A522AUU2-F1
#
_cell.length_a   1.000
_cell.length_b   1.000
_cell.length_c   1.000
_cell.angle_alpha   90.00
_cell.angle_beta   90.00
_cell.angle_gamma   90.00
#
_symmetry.space_group_name_H-M   'P 1'
#
loop_
_entity.id
_entity.type
_entity.pdbx_description
1 polymer ?
#
loop_
_entity_poly.entity_id
_entity_poly.type
_entity_poly.pdbx_seq_one_letter_code
_entity_poly.pdbx_strand_id
1 'polypeptide(L)'
;MRTIPAPRMLALLCAAGGVFALAAAGDIVWYLQTLRDAKQAVPPRTGNLVFVLPVLVLLAASLAGSAWRLVRPTSPQGAAASRWSPWFVALWAAVIGYALLLNYPLPPHVHHVDKFLIGALAVLVWSAWFFLKPARLADLLETPGYRWITVALVNVLIFIVAGEAVLRFADPVLARSGLFGDKQTPAALRPHVPVRGSIGVTNAQGFRDRERTFERAPGVPRVLALGDSMTWGAGVSYDETFTALLERSLQATRPGAEVINVGVPGWGPHEEFHLLKVYGIKLQPDIVLLDFFVGNDIQNERWEDTNLSRILVVAGQSYYVHSNGNRVHDTLGPDRWFLYHDLNYLITVGASRLRRAGEPRAGGTPAGETAPLVSRAHYVKAIRERDDIYRKADSPLFEEHWKRTLATLVELRDYLKDRNVPLVLVLIPDHVQLDRALQREFLAVIGAAPDRYDFEKPQRLLRDWCANNGVRLLDLLPEFQADADPGRLYFTNDYHLTAAGHRLTAKAIVPVLGKL
;
A
#
# COMPACT_ATOMS: atom_id res chain seq x y z
N MET A 1 37.41 -29.27 9.60
CA MET A 1 36.63 -29.26 8.35
C MET A 1 37.52 -28.76 7.22
N ARG A 2 37.69 -29.50 6.11
CA ARG A 2 38.44 -29.00 4.95
C ARG A 2 37.63 -27.90 4.27
N THR A 3 38.14 -26.68 4.21
CA THR A 3 37.48 -25.55 3.52
C THR A 3 37.44 -25.80 2.02
N ILE A 4 36.27 -25.59 1.39
CA ILE A 4 36.12 -25.70 -0.06
C ILE A 4 36.98 -24.60 -0.72
N PRO A 5 37.85 -24.93 -1.70
CA PRO A 5 38.63 -23.92 -2.42
C PRO A 5 37.73 -22.93 -3.16
N ALA A 6 38.13 -21.65 -3.20
CA ALA A 6 37.36 -20.57 -3.81
C ALA A 6 36.88 -20.87 -5.25
N PRO A 7 37.69 -21.47 -6.16
CA PRO A 7 37.21 -21.83 -7.49
C PRO A 7 36.05 -22.81 -7.49
N ARG A 8 36.10 -23.84 -6.63
CA ARG A 8 35.03 -24.85 -6.52
C ARG A 8 33.77 -24.26 -5.91
N MET A 9 33.93 -23.40 -4.91
CA MET A 9 32.80 -22.73 -4.29
C MET A 9 32.12 -21.75 -5.26
N LEU A 10 32.90 -20.95 -5.98
CA LEU A 10 32.38 -20.04 -7.01
C LEU A 10 31.71 -20.83 -8.14
N ALA A 11 32.24 -21.99 -8.54
CA ALA A 11 31.61 -22.85 -9.53
C ALA A 11 30.21 -23.30 -9.10
N LEU A 12 30.05 -23.75 -7.85
CA LEU A 12 28.76 -24.15 -7.29
C LEU A 12 27.77 -22.97 -7.26
N LEU A 13 28.24 -21.78 -6.87
CA LEU A 13 27.42 -20.57 -6.82
C LEU A 13 27.00 -20.08 -8.21
N CYS A 14 27.90 -20.11 -9.19
CA CYS A 14 27.56 -19.80 -10.57
C CYS A 14 26.55 -20.82 -11.14
N ALA A 15 26.73 -22.11 -10.85
CA ALA A 15 25.77 -23.13 -11.28
C ALA A 15 24.39 -22.91 -10.64
N ALA A 16 24.33 -22.69 -9.32
CA ALA A 16 23.09 -22.40 -8.61
C ALA A 16 22.41 -21.12 -9.11
N GLY A 17 23.18 -20.05 -9.34
CA GLY A 17 22.67 -18.80 -9.91
C GLY A 17 22.14 -18.95 -11.34
N GLY A 18 22.79 -19.80 -12.15
CA GLY A 18 22.30 -20.13 -13.50
C GLY A 18 20.98 -20.89 -13.46
N VAL A 19 20.84 -21.87 -12.55
CA VAL A 19 19.57 -22.59 -12.31
C VAL A 19 18.49 -21.62 -11.84
N PHE A 20 18.81 -20.74 -10.90
CA PHE A 20 17.88 -19.72 -10.42
C PHE A 20 17.42 -18.78 -11.54
N ALA A 21 18.33 -18.31 -12.39
CA ALA A 21 17.99 -17.44 -13.52
C ALA A 21 17.06 -18.14 -14.54
N LEU A 22 17.28 -19.44 -14.80
CA LEU A 22 16.39 -20.24 -15.66
C LEU A 22 15.03 -20.48 -15.00
N ALA A 23 15.00 -20.79 -13.70
CA ALA A 23 13.75 -20.94 -12.96
C ALA A 23 12.94 -19.63 -12.97
N ALA A 24 13.62 -18.50 -12.73
CA ALA A 24 13.02 -17.17 -12.82
C ALA A 24 12.45 -16.88 -14.21
N ALA A 25 13.17 -17.23 -15.27
CA ALA A 25 12.69 -17.08 -16.64
C ALA A 25 11.47 -17.99 -16.91
N GLY A 26 11.50 -19.23 -16.41
CA GLY A 26 10.40 -20.18 -16.50
C GLY A 26 9.14 -19.67 -15.79
N ASP A 27 9.28 -19.15 -14.57
CA ASP A 27 8.19 -18.57 -13.81
C ASP A 27 7.58 -17.34 -14.53
N ILE A 28 8.42 -16.48 -15.11
CA ILE A 28 7.95 -15.35 -15.92
C ILE A 28 7.19 -15.83 -17.16
N VAL A 29 7.68 -16.84 -17.88
CA VAL A 29 6.99 -17.40 -19.04
C VAL A 29 5.65 -18.00 -18.65
N TRP A 30 5.62 -18.79 -17.57
CA TRP A 30 4.39 -19.38 -17.04
C TRP A 30 3.38 -18.30 -16.63
N TYR A 31 3.85 -17.24 -15.97
CA TYR A 31 3.03 -16.11 -15.59
C TYR A 31 2.45 -15.36 -16.80
N LEU A 32 3.27 -15.07 -17.81
CA LEU A 32 2.84 -14.42 -19.06
C LEU A 32 1.83 -15.28 -19.85
N GLN A 33 2.01 -16.61 -19.85
CA GLN A 33 1.04 -17.54 -20.45
C GLN A 33 -0.28 -17.53 -19.68
N THR A 34 -0.22 -17.61 -18.36
CA THR A 34 -1.42 -17.55 -17.50
C THR A 34 -2.19 -16.25 -17.70
N LEU A 35 -1.49 -15.11 -17.84
CA LEU A 35 -2.10 -13.82 -18.17
C LEU A 35 -2.73 -13.79 -19.58
N ARG A 36 -2.12 -14.46 -20.56
CA ARG A 36 -2.68 -14.55 -21.92
C ARG A 36 -3.98 -15.36 -21.93
N ASP A 37 -4.03 -16.42 -21.14
CA ASP A 37 -5.18 -17.33 -21.06
C ASP A 37 -6.29 -16.75 -20.16
N ALA A 38 -5.93 -15.93 -19.18
CA ALA A 38 -6.86 -15.18 -18.37
C ALA A 38 -7.39 -13.96 -19.17
N LYS A 39 -8.71 -13.86 -19.37
CA LYS A 39 -9.37 -12.62 -19.86
C LYS A 39 -9.37 -11.51 -18.78
N GLN A 40 -8.26 -11.34 -18.07
CA GLN A 40 -8.08 -10.33 -17.04
C GLN A 40 -7.19 -9.22 -17.57
N ALA A 41 -7.31 -8.04 -17.00
CA ALA A 41 -6.46 -6.92 -17.34
C ALA A 41 -5.00 -7.23 -17.02
N VAL A 42 -4.14 -6.91 -17.97
CA VAL A 42 -2.69 -7.08 -17.87
C VAL A 42 -2.18 -6.06 -16.85
N PRO A 43 -1.53 -6.48 -15.75
CA PRO A 43 -1.01 -5.54 -14.77
C PRO A 43 -0.10 -4.47 -15.39
N PRO A 44 -0.05 -3.25 -14.84
CA PRO A 44 0.81 -2.18 -15.34
C PRO A 44 2.26 -2.64 -15.54
N ARG A 45 2.85 -2.26 -16.68
CA ARG A 45 4.25 -2.60 -17.05
C ARG A 45 4.58 -4.09 -17.12
N THR A 46 3.61 -5.00 -17.24
CA THR A 46 3.86 -6.42 -17.59
C THR A 46 4.77 -6.57 -18.81
N GLY A 47 4.74 -5.61 -19.75
CA GLY A 47 5.68 -5.53 -20.87
C GLY A 47 7.16 -5.51 -20.47
N ASN A 48 7.51 -5.01 -19.28
CA ASN A 48 8.88 -5.03 -18.76
C ASN A 48 9.40 -6.45 -18.53
N LEU A 49 8.52 -7.40 -18.18
CA LEU A 49 8.91 -8.80 -17.97
C LEU A 49 9.44 -9.46 -19.25
N VAL A 50 8.96 -9.03 -20.42
CA VAL A 50 9.47 -9.50 -21.72
C VAL A 50 10.93 -9.11 -21.91
N PHE A 51 11.35 -7.94 -21.40
CA PHE A 51 12.75 -7.50 -21.45
C PHE A 51 13.64 -8.17 -20.39
N VAL A 52 13.06 -8.71 -19.32
CA VAL A 52 13.79 -9.46 -18.28
C VAL A 52 14.21 -10.84 -18.79
N LEU A 53 13.38 -11.51 -19.59
CA LEU A 53 13.64 -12.85 -20.13
C LEU A 53 15.00 -12.99 -20.85
N PRO A 54 15.36 -12.15 -21.86
CA PRO A 54 16.66 -12.27 -22.51
C PRO A 54 17.82 -12.01 -21.55
N VAL A 55 17.66 -11.10 -20.58
CA VAL A 55 18.68 -10.84 -19.55
C VAL A 55 18.92 -12.09 -18.70
N LEU A 56 17.85 -12.77 -18.26
CA LEU A 56 17.96 -13.99 -17.47
C LEU A 56 18.57 -15.17 -18.24
N VAL A 57 18.21 -15.34 -19.52
CA VAL A 57 18.79 -16.38 -20.38
C VAL A 57 20.29 -16.15 -20.59
N LEU A 58 20.68 -14.90 -20.91
CA LEU A 58 22.09 -14.54 -21.06
C LEU A 58 22.86 -14.68 -19.75
N LEU A 59 22.24 -14.30 -18.63
CA LEU A 59 22.80 -14.46 -17.29
C LEU A 59 23.03 -15.94 -16.98
N ALA A 60 22.04 -16.80 -17.23
CA ALA A 60 22.15 -18.23 -17.04
C ALA A 60 23.28 -18.84 -17.88
N ALA A 61 23.36 -18.47 -19.16
CA ALA A 61 24.42 -18.95 -20.06
C ALA A 61 25.82 -18.51 -19.60
N SER A 62 25.96 -17.24 -19.21
CA SER A 62 27.21 -16.66 -18.70
C SER A 62 27.68 -17.35 -17.40
N LEU A 63 26.75 -17.57 -16.47
CA LEU A 63 27.02 -18.25 -15.21
C LEU A 63 27.35 -19.74 -15.42
N ALA A 64 26.61 -20.44 -16.27
CA ALA A 64 26.89 -21.85 -16.60
C ALA A 64 28.27 -22.01 -17.27
N GLY A 65 28.60 -21.13 -18.22
CA GLY A 65 29.92 -21.10 -18.85
C GLY A 65 31.05 -20.83 -17.86
N SER A 66 30.83 -19.91 -16.91
CA SER A 66 31.78 -19.61 -15.83
C SER A 66 31.96 -20.80 -14.89
N ALA A 67 30.86 -21.45 -14.47
CA ALA A 67 30.88 -22.63 -13.61
C ALA A 67 31.67 -23.78 -14.25
N TRP A 68 31.40 -24.07 -15.53
CA TRP A 68 32.09 -25.13 -16.27
C TRP A 68 33.60 -24.92 -16.35
N ARG A 69 34.05 -23.68 -16.57
CA ARG A 69 35.47 -23.33 -16.62
C ARG A 69 36.11 -23.39 -15.23
N LEU A 70 35.43 -22.93 -14.19
CA LEU A 70 35.94 -22.92 -12.80
C LEU A 70 36.21 -24.31 -12.22
N VAL A 71 35.48 -25.34 -12.67
CA VAL A 71 35.75 -26.74 -12.27
C VAL A 71 37.08 -27.25 -12.85
N ARG A 72 37.62 -26.61 -13.89
CA ARG A 72 38.91 -26.95 -14.51
C ARG A 72 40.03 -26.08 -13.92
N PRO A 73 40.95 -26.63 -13.10
CA PRO A 73 41.98 -25.86 -12.41
C PRO A 73 42.93 -25.11 -13.35
N THR A 74 43.12 -25.62 -14.57
CA THR A 74 43.99 -25.03 -15.60
C THR A 74 43.33 -23.90 -16.39
N SER A 75 42.05 -23.61 -16.14
CA SER A 75 41.38 -22.50 -16.83
C SER A 75 41.85 -21.13 -16.30
N PRO A 76 41.85 -20.09 -17.14
CA PRO A 76 42.11 -18.72 -16.69
C PRO A 76 41.16 -18.26 -15.58
N GLN A 77 39.91 -18.74 -15.58
CA GLN A 77 38.90 -18.46 -14.55
C GLN A 77 39.26 -19.15 -13.22
N GLY A 78 39.68 -20.42 -13.28
CA GLY A 78 40.16 -21.17 -12.11
C GLY A 78 41.40 -20.55 -11.49
N ALA A 79 42.34 -20.10 -12.32
CA ALA A 79 43.56 -19.40 -11.90
C ALA A 79 43.29 -17.99 -11.35
N ALA A 80 42.29 -17.28 -11.86
CA ALA A 80 41.86 -16.00 -11.30
C ALA A 80 41.17 -16.19 -9.94
N ALA A 81 40.23 -17.14 -9.85
CA ALA A 81 39.47 -17.40 -8.64
C ALA A 81 40.31 -18.03 -7.51
N SER A 82 41.43 -18.70 -7.82
CA SER A 82 42.34 -19.24 -6.80
C SER A 82 43.09 -18.17 -6.02
N ARG A 83 43.14 -16.94 -6.53
CA ARG A 83 43.68 -15.77 -5.84
C ARG A 83 42.76 -15.24 -4.74
N TRP A 84 41.50 -15.67 -4.73
CA TRP A 84 40.48 -15.18 -3.81
C TRP A 84 40.31 -16.11 -2.61
N SER A 85 39.95 -15.54 -1.46
CA SER A 85 39.56 -16.36 -0.31
C SER A 85 38.16 -16.94 -0.53
N PRO A 86 37.86 -18.14 0.00
CA PRO A 86 36.49 -18.65 0.01
C PRO A 86 35.53 -17.66 0.69
N TRP A 87 35.94 -17.00 1.77
CA TRP A 87 35.11 -16.01 2.47
C TRP A 87 34.72 -14.80 1.61
N PHE A 88 35.63 -14.31 0.76
CA PHE A 88 35.34 -13.24 -0.19
C PHE A 88 34.23 -13.67 -1.17
N VAL A 89 34.34 -14.89 -1.72
CA VAL A 89 33.34 -15.44 -2.64
C VAL A 89 31.99 -15.65 -1.94
N ALA A 90 31.99 -16.15 -0.69
CA ALA A 90 30.76 -16.36 0.08
C ALA A 90 30.04 -15.05 0.37
N LEU A 91 30.77 -14.01 0.79
CA LEU A 91 30.21 -12.71 1.13
C LEU A 91 29.48 -12.07 -0.07
N TRP A 92 30.16 -11.98 -1.21
CA TRP A 92 29.58 -11.37 -2.41
C TRP A 92 28.41 -12.19 -2.97
N ALA A 93 28.49 -13.51 -2.91
CA ALA A 93 27.38 -14.36 -3.31
C ALA A 93 26.15 -14.18 -2.39
N ALA A 94 26.35 -14.01 -1.09
CA ALA A 94 25.27 -13.71 -0.16
C ALA A 94 24.61 -12.36 -0.46
N VAL A 95 25.39 -11.30 -0.70
CA VAL A 95 24.88 -9.95 -1.03
C VAL A 95 24.09 -9.96 -2.34
N ILE A 96 24.65 -10.56 -3.39
CA ILE A 96 24.02 -10.62 -4.72
C ILE A 96 22.78 -11.51 -4.69
N GLY A 97 22.88 -12.70 -4.07
CA GLY A 97 21.77 -13.64 -3.92
C GLY A 97 20.63 -13.01 -3.13
N TYR A 98 20.93 -12.31 -2.03
CA TYR A 98 19.95 -11.55 -1.27
C TYR A 98 19.26 -10.49 -2.14
N ALA A 99 20.02 -9.66 -2.87
CA ALA A 99 19.44 -8.61 -3.71
C ALA A 99 18.50 -9.15 -4.81
N LEU A 100 18.85 -10.28 -5.42
CA LEU A 100 18.02 -10.93 -6.46
C LEU A 100 16.77 -11.60 -5.88
N LEU A 101 16.90 -12.33 -4.76
CA LEU A 101 15.77 -13.01 -4.11
C LEU A 101 14.77 -12.00 -3.51
N LEU A 102 15.30 -10.94 -2.90
CA LEU A 102 14.50 -9.87 -2.31
C LEU A 102 13.66 -9.15 -3.36
N ASN A 103 14.20 -8.93 -4.56
CA ASN A 103 13.47 -8.25 -5.63
C ASN A 103 12.81 -9.22 -6.61
N TYR A 104 12.76 -10.52 -6.29
CA TYR A 104 12.19 -11.52 -7.18
C TYR A 104 10.78 -11.13 -7.63
N PRO A 105 10.50 -11.09 -8.95
CA PRO A 105 9.49 -10.18 -9.50
C PRO A 105 8.06 -10.73 -9.58
N LEU A 106 7.64 -11.74 -8.80
CA LEU A 106 6.33 -12.38 -9.02
C LEU A 106 5.48 -12.66 -7.75
N PRO A 107 4.16 -12.28 -7.78
CA PRO A 107 3.49 -11.43 -8.77
C PRO A 107 4.07 -9.99 -8.86
N PRO A 108 3.96 -9.34 -10.04
CA PRO A 108 4.74 -8.17 -10.39
C PRO A 108 4.26 -6.92 -9.66
N HIS A 109 5.04 -6.51 -8.66
CA HIS A 109 5.02 -5.12 -8.19
C HIS A 109 6.00 -4.30 -9.01
N VAL A 110 5.51 -3.19 -9.57
CA VAL A 110 6.20 -2.35 -10.57
C VAL A 110 7.64 -1.99 -10.18
N HIS A 111 7.86 -1.60 -8.92
CA HIS A 111 9.18 -1.21 -8.43
C HIS A 111 10.15 -2.39 -8.21
N HIS A 112 9.66 -3.61 -8.04
CA HIS A 112 10.51 -4.78 -7.84
C HIS A 112 11.04 -5.32 -9.17
N VAL A 113 10.22 -5.26 -10.23
CA VAL A 113 10.65 -5.62 -11.59
C VAL A 113 11.83 -4.77 -12.04
N ASP A 114 11.74 -3.45 -11.85
CA ASP A 114 12.82 -2.53 -12.23
C ASP A 114 14.10 -2.79 -11.41
N LYS A 115 13.98 -2.96 -10.09
CA LYS A 115 15.12 -3.27 -9.20
C LYS A 115 15.76 -4.63 -9.51
N PHE A 116 14.93 -5.64 -9.77
CA PHE A 116 15.38 -6.97 -10.16
C PHE A 116 16.12 -6.95 -11.49
N LEU A 117 15.58 -6.24 -12.49
CA LEU A 117 16.23 -6.08 -13.78
C LEU A 117 17.59 -5.40 -13.64
N ILE A 118 17.69 -4.33 -12.85
CA ILE A 118 18.96 -3.65 -12.55
C ILE A 118 19.94 -4.62 -11.89
N GLY A 119 19.49 -5.38 -10.88
CA GLY A 119 20.30 -6.38 -10.21
C GLY A 119 20.78 -7.48 -11.15
N ALA A 120 19.88 -8.08 -11.93
CA ALA A 120 20.18 -9.13 -12.89
C ALA A 120 21.14 -8.65 -13.99
N LEU A 121 20.97 -7.42 -14.48
CA LEU A 121 21.86 -6.81 -15.46
C LEU A 121 23.27 -6.58 -14.88
N ALA A 122 23.37 -6.09 -13.64
CA ALA A 122 24.66 -5.92 -12.98
C ALA A 122 25.41 -7.26 -12.85
N VAL A 123 24.71 -8.33 -12.46
CA VAL A 123 25.30 -9.68 -12.37
C VAL A 123 25.63 -10.24 -13.75
N LEU A 124 24.83 -9.95 -14.77
CA LEU A 124 25.12 -10.33 -16.15
C LEU A 124 26.42 -9.67 -16.63
N VAL A 125 26.55 -8.36 -16.46
CA VAL A 125 27.77 -7.62 -16.83
C VAL A 125 28.98 -8.18 -16.10
N TRP A 126 28.84 -8.40 -14.78
CA TRP A 126 29.91 -8.95 -13.96
C TRP A 126 30.32 -10.36 -14.41
N SER A 127 29.34 -11.26 -14.58
CA SER A 127 29.58 -12.64 -15.00
C SER A 127 30.17 -12.71 -16.41
N ALA A 128 29.70 -11.88 -17.34
CA ALA A 128 30.23 -11.80 -18.70
C ALA A 128 31.68 -11.29 -18.70
N TRP A 129 31.99 -10.27 -17.87
CA TRP A 129 33.37 -9.78 -17.72
C TRP A 129 34.28 -10.89 -17.15
N PHE A 130 33.85 -11.56 -16.08
CA PHE A 130 34.61 -12.68 -15.53
C PHE A 130 34.81 -13.81 -16.56
N PHE A 131 33.78 -14.13 -17.34
CA PHE A 131 33.86 -15.15 -18.38
C PHE A 131 34.85 -14.78 -19.50
N LEU A 132 34.81 -13.52 -19.98
CA LEU A 132 35.59 -13.06 -21.14
C LEU A 132 37.02 -12.62 -20.79
N LYS A 133 37.22 -11.95 -19.65
CA LYS A 133 38.50 -11.34 -19.24
C LYS A 133 38.78 -11.57 -17.73
N PRO A 134 38.89 -12.83 -17.27
CA PRO A 134 39.01 -13.15 -15.84
C PRO A 134 40.25 -12.53 -15.17
N ALA A 135 41.39 -12.50 -15.87
CA ALA A 135 42.63 -11.93 -15.32
C ALA A 135 42.51 -10.43 -15.05
N ARG A 136 41.97 -9.65 -16.00
CA ARG A 136 41.76 -8.20 -15.82
C ARG A 136 40.81 -7.89 -14.67
N LEU A 137 39.78 -8.71 -14.49
CA LEU A 137 38.85 -8.55 -13.37
C LEU A 137 39.55 -8.88 -12.04
N ALA A 138 40.33 -9.96 -11.97
CA ALA A 138 41.11 -10.29 -10.78
C ALA A 138 42.11 -9.19 -10.41
N ASP A 139 42.84 -8.66 -11.40
CA ASP A 139 43.81 -7.60 -11.18
C ASP A 139 43.13 -6.32 -10.65
N LEU A 140 41.95 -5.96 -11.17
CA LEU A 140 41.15 -4.84 -10.65
C LEU A 140 40.74 -5.05 -9.18
N LEU A 141 40.23 -6.24 -8.84
CA LEU A 141 39.78 -6.58 -7.49
C LEU A 141 40.95 -6.65 -6.47
N GLU A 142 42.17 -6.83 -6.97
CA GLU A 142 43.39 -6.87 -6.15
C GLU A 142 44.03 -5.49 -5.96
N THR A 143 43.58 -4.47 -6.69
CA THR A 143 44.10 -3.11 -6.53
C THR A 143 43.88 -2.59 -5.10
N PRO A 144 44.82 -1.79 -4.55
CA PRO A 144 44.65 -1.17 -3.25
C PRO A 144 43.35 -0.36 -3.15
N GLY A 145 43.00 0.39 -4.21
CA GLY A 145 41.76 1.18 -4.26
C GLY A 145 40.50 0.32 -4.09
N TYR A 146 40.39 -0.79 -4.81
CA TYR A 146 39.25 -1.69 -4.66
C TYR A 146 39.20 -2.35 -3.27
N ARG A 147 40.36 -2.72 -2.72
CA ARG A 147 40.45 -3.28 -1.37
C ARG A 147 39.98 -2.26 -0.32
N TRP A 148 40.39 -1.00 -0.43
CA TRP A 148 39.90 0.08 0.44
C TRP A 148 38.39 0.28 0.34
N ILE A 149 37.85 0.32 -0.88
CA ILE A 149 36.40 0.41 -1.10
C ILE A 149 35.68 -0.79 -0.46
N THR A 150 36.19 -2.00 -0.65
CA THR A 150 35.59 -3.22 -0.09
C THR A 150 35.60 -3.19 1.44
N VAL A 151 36.74 -2.81 2.05
CA VAL A 151 36.86 -2.66 3.50
C VAL A 151 35.90 -1.59 4.02
N ALA A 152 35.80 -0.45 3.34
CA ALA A 152 34.86 0.60 3.71
C ALA A 152 33.40 0.11 3.64
N LEU A 153 33.00 -0.55 2.55
CA LEU A 153 31.65 -1.11 2.38
C LEU A 153 31.34 -2.19 3.44
N VAL A 154 32.29 -3.07 3.75
CA VAL A 154 32.13 -4.08 4.80
C VAL A 154 31.99 -3.43 6.18
N ASN A 155 32.79 -2.40 6.49
CA ASN A 155 32.66 -1.67 7.75
C ASN A 155 31.34 -0.91 7.84
N VAL A 156 30.88 -0.31 6.74
CA VAL A 156 29.54 0.30 6.68
C VAL A 156 28.46 -0.75 6.91
N LEU A 157 28.56 -1.92 6.28
CA LEU A 157 27.61 -3.02 6.48
C LEU A 157 27.63 -3.52 7.93
N ILE A 158 28.81 -3.72 8.52
CA ILE A 158 28.96 -4.11 9.93
C ILE A 158 28.36 -3.04 10.84
N PHE A 159 28.64 -1.76 10.58
CA PHE A 159 28.07 -0.66 11.34
C PHE A 159 26.53 -0.65 11.24
N ILE A 160 25.99 -0.89 10.04
CA ILE A 160 24.54 -0.98 9.84
C ILE A 160 23.96 -2.15 10.65
N VAL A 161 24.52 -3.35 10.52
CA VAL A 161 24.01 -4.56 11.16
C VAL A 161 24.18 -4.52 12.68
N ALA A 162 25.35 -4.10 13.17
CA ALA A 162 25.63 -3.99 14.60
C ALA A 162 24.85 -2.84 15.24
N GLY A 163 24.75 -1.69 14.55
CA GLY A 163 23.93 -0.56 14.98
C GLY A 163 22.46 -0.94 15.08
N GLU A 164 21.93 -1.62 14.06
CA GLU A 164 20.57 -2.20 14.07
C GLU A 164 20.36 -3.13 15.27
N ALA A 165 21.29 -4.06 15.52
CA ALA A 165 21.20 -5.00 16.62
C ALA A 165 21.21 -4.28 17.98
N VAL A 166 22.18 -3.39 18.20
CA VAL A 166 22.30 -2.61 19.45
C VAL A 166 21.05 -1.77 19.69
N LEU A 167 20.52 -1.09 18.67
CA LEU A 167 19.32 -0.27 18.81
C LEU A 167 18.09 -1.10 19.17
N ARG A 168 17.93 -2.27 18.54
CA ARG A 168 16.84 -3.22 18.87
C ARG A 168 16.93 -3.76 20.30
N PHE A 169 18.13 -3.96 20.82
CA PHE A 169 18.35 -4.45 22.18
C PHE A 169 18.24 -3.34 23.23
N ALA A 170 18.82 -2.17 22.98
CA ALA A 170 18.95 -1.08 23.95
C ALA A 170 17.64 -0.32 24.15
N ASP A 171 16.85 -0.14 23.09
CA ASP A 171 15.55 0.51 23.18
C ASP A 171 14.54 -0.14 22.24
N PRO A 172 13.90 -1.24 22.69
CA PRO A 172 12.86 -1.91 21.92
C PRO A 172 11.66 -1.02 21.64
N VAL A 173 11.48 0.10 22.36
CA VAL A 173 10.40 1.06 22.15
C VAL A 173 10.80 2.06 21.07
N LEU A 174 11.96 2.72 21.15
CA LEU A 174 12.46 3.61 20.08
C LEU A 174 12.67 2.87 18.75
N ALA A 175 13.15 1.62 18.81
CA ALA A 175 13.23 0.72 17.65
C ALA A 175 11.84 0.37 17.07
N ARG A 176 10.79 0.39 17.92
CA ARG A 176 9.38 0.19 17.55
C ARG A 176 8.60 1.49 17.31
N SER A 177 9.14 2.66 17.68
CA SER A 177 8.40 3.94 17.75
C SER A 177 9.01 5.09 16.96
N GLY A 178 10.26 4.98 16.49
CA GLY A 178 10.90 5.76 15.41
C GLY A 178 10.77 7.30 15.43
N LEU A 179 11.66 8.02 14.72
CA LEU A 179 11.43 9.43 14.35
C LEU A 179 10.26 9.62 13.34
N PHE A 180 9.60 8.52 12.97
CA PHE A 180 8.53 8.35 11.98
C PHE A 180 7.30 7.69 12.61
N GLY A 181 6.77 8.25 13.70
CA GLY A 181 5.66 7.66 14.45
C GLY A 181 4.41 7.32 13.61
N ASP A 182 4.27 7.84 12.39
CA ASP A 182 3.27 7.35 11.43
C ASP A 182 3.50 5.89 11.06
N LYS A 183 4.68 5.53 10.57
CA LYS A 183 4.98 4.22 9.98
C LYS A 183 4.88 3.02 10.92
N GLN A 184 4.70 3.23 12.22
CA GLN A 184 4.55 2.16 13.22
C GLN A 184 3.12 1.99 13.72
N THR A 185 2.20 2.79 13.20
CA THR A 185 0.79 2.57 13.44
C THR A 185 0.20 1.63 12.38
N PRO A 186 -0.98 1.04 12.67
CA PRO A 186 -1.64 0.11 11.76
C PRO A 186 -1.98 0.70 10.40
N ALA A 187 -2.00 2.02 10.22
CA ALA A 187 -2.40 2.67 8.97
C ALA A 187 -1.38 3.69 8.44
N ALA A 188 -0.14 3.66 8.98
CA ALA A 188 0.86 4.68 8.69
C ALA A 188 0.38 6.11 9.01
N LEU A 189 -0.47 6.27 10.02
CA LEU A 189 -1.01 7.55 10.49
C LEU A 189 -0.26 8.02 11.73
N ARG A 190 0.03 9.31 11.83
CA ARG A 190 0.81 9.82 12.97
C ARG A 190 -0.01 9.82 14.25
N PRO A 191 0.51 9.28 15.37
CA PRO A 191 -0.14 9.38 16.66
C PRO A 191 -0.05 10.80 17.22
N HIS A 192 -1.05 11.19 18.00
CA HIS A 192 -1.12 12.45 18.73
C HIS A 192 -0.94 13.71 17.88
N VAL A 193 -1.34 13.66 16.60
CA VAL A 193 -1.28 14.81 15.70
C VAL A 193 -2.57 15.61 15.76
N PRO A 194 -2.50 16.94 15.96
CA PRO A 194 -3.66 17.81 15.83
C PRO A 194 -4.28 17.68 14.43
N VAL A 195 -5.56 17.37 14.36
CA VAL A 195 -6.28 17.30 13.09
C VAL A 195 -6.80 18.70 12.74
N ARG A 196 -6.48 19.19 11.54
CA ARG A 196 -6.90 20.52 11.07
C ARG A 196 -8.43 20.63 11.10
N GLY A 197 -8.96 21.63 11.82
CA GLY A 197 -10.41 21.89 11.92
C GLY A 197 -11.06 21.63 13.28
N SER A 198 -10.36 21.09 14.30
CA SER A 198 -10.95 20.91 15.64
C SER A 198 -9.96 20.67 16.79
N ILE A 199 -10.40 20.84 18.04
CA ILE A 199 -9.68 20.38 19.25
C ILE A 199 -9.81 18.85 19.33
N GLY A 200 -8.74 18.15 18.98
CA GLY A 200 -8.57 16.70 19.10
C GLY A 200 -7.27 16.26 18.43
N VAL A 201 -6.55 15.33 19.07
CA VAL A 201 -5.37 14.67 18.53
C VAL A 201 -5.73 13.24 18.13
N THR A 202 -5.03 12.65 17.17
CA THR A 202 -5.13 11.19 16.88
C THR A 202 -4.70 10.35 18.10
N ASN A 203 -5.22 9.13 18.23
CA ASN A 203 -4.85 8.22 19.31
C ASN A 203 -3.43 7.65 19.13
N ALA A 204 -2.98 6.84 20.08
CA ALA A 204 -1.66 6.19 20.04
C ALA A 204 -1.47 5.26 18.82
N GLN A 205 -2.57 4.86 18.16
CA GLN A 205 -2.57 4.05 16.94
C GLN A 205 -2.74 4.92 15.67
N GLY A 206 -2.65 6.25 15.79
CA GLY A 206 -2.73 7.18 14.66
C GLY A 206 -4.14 7.41 14.11
N PHE A 207 -5.15 6.67 14.59
CA PHE A 207 -6.54 6.86 14.16
C PHE A 207 -7.16 8.10 14.79
N ARG A 208 -8.14 8.67 14.10
CA ARG A 208 -8.94 9.77 14.64
C ARG A 208 -10.07 9.23 15.51
N ASP A 209 -9.66 8.67 16.65
CA ASP A 209 -10.56 8.14 17.66
C ASP A 209 -9.98 8.38 19.06
N ARG A 210 -10.74 8.01 20.09
CA ARG A 210 -10.23 7.88 21.47
C ARG A 210 -9.20 6.76 21.57
N GLU A 211 -8.52 6.68 22.70
CA GLU A 211 -7.69 5.51 23.00
C GLU A 211 -8.58 4.27 23.15
N ARG A 212 -8.17 3.16 22.51
CA ARG A 212 -8.90 1.89 22.49
C ARG A 212 -7.99 0.74 22.89
N THR A 213 -8.52 -0.22 23.64
CA THR A 213 -7.83 -1.44 24.02
C THR A 213 -8.33 -2.62 23.20
N PHE A 214 -7.45 -3.59 22.90
CA PHE A 214 -7.87 -4.86 22.29
C PHE A 214 -8.74 -5.68 23.25
N GLU A 215 -8.47 -5.59 24.55
CA GLU A 215 -9.30 -6.19 25.59
C GLU A 215 -10.66 -5.51 25.62
N ARG A 216 -11.72 -6.32 25.60
CA ARG A 216 -13.12 -5.89 25.60
C ARG A 216 -13.66 -5.94 27.04
N ALA A 217 -14.42 -4.92 27.42
CA ALA A 217 -15.21 -4.95 28.65
C ALA A 217 -16.39 -5.95 28.50
N PRO A 218 -16.64 -6.85 29.47
CA PRO A 218 -17.70 -7.84 29.37
C PRO A 218 -19.08 -7.19 29.10
N GLY A 219 -19.79 -7.68 28.08
CA GLY A 219 -21.14 -7.23 27.74
C GLY A 219 -21.25 -5.87 27.02
N VAL A 220 -20.13 -5.21 26.73
CA VAL A 220 -20.10 -3.93 26.02
C VAL A 220 -20.06 -4.17 24.51
N PRO A 221 -21.00 -3.66 23.70
CA PRO A 221 -20.98 -3.84 22.25
C PRO A 221 -19.88 -2.99 21.58
N ARG A 222 -19.22 -3.54 20.55
CA ARG A 222 -18.23 -2.86 19.71
C ARG A 222 -18.67 -2.82 18.26
N VAL A 223 -18.79 -1.61 17.71
CA VAL A 223 -18.96 -1.37 16.28
C VAL A 223 -17.64 -0.89 15.71
N LEU A 224 -17.12 -1.54 14.68
CA LEU A 224 -15.93 -1.08 13.96
C LEU A 224 -16.37 -0.39 12.67
N ALA A 225 -15.98 0.87 12.48
CA ALA A 225 -16.22 1.62 11.24
C ALA A 225 -14.94 1.66 10.40
N LEU A 226 -14.97 0.95 9.27
CA LEU A 226 -13.96 0.96 8.20
C LEU A 226 -14.39 1.96 7.13
N GLY A 227 -13.44 2.71 6.58
CA GLY A 227 -13.71 3.59 5.46
C GLY A 227 -12.55 4.54 5.19
N ASP A 228 -12.84 5.57 4.42
CA ASP A 228 -11.85 6.49 3.89
C ASP A 228 -11.83 7.84 4.67
N SER A 229 -11.62 8.95 3.94
CA SER A 229 -11.76 10.31 4.44
C SER A 229 -13.15 10.66 4.99
N MET A 230 -14.22 10.00 4.54
CA MET A 230 -15.56 10.17 5.07
C MET A 230 -15.65 9.62 6.49
N THR A 231 -15.12 8.43 6.74
CA THR A 231 -15.08 7.83 8.08
C THR A 231 -14.10 8.55 9.00
N TRP A 232 -12.97 9.01 8.47
CA TRP A 232 -12.07 9.92 9.17
C TRP A 232 -12.73 11.26 9.61
N GLY A 233 -13.76 11.70 8.90
CA GLY A 233 -14.45 12.97 9.14
C GLY A 233 -13.64 14.19 8.72
N ALA A 234 -13.05 14.15 7.52
CA ALA A 234 -12.29 15.27 6.99
C ALA A 234 -13.13 16.57 6.97
N GLY A 235 -12.60 17.63 7.59
CA GLY A 235 -13.24 18.95 7.60
C GLY A 235 -14.16 19.24 8.79
N VAL A 236 -14.58 18.25 9.58
CA VAL A 236 -15.41 18.44 10.80
C VAL A 236 -14.61 18.18 12.07
N SER A 237 -15.16 18.52 13.24
CA SER A 237 -14.58 18.14 14.54
C SER A 237 -14.80 16.69 14.93
N TYR A 238 -14.01 16.17 15.86
CA TYR A 238 -14.14 14.77 16.31
C TYR A 238 -15.57 14.48 16.82
N ASP A 239 -16.13 15.34 17.67
CA ASP A 239 -17.49 15.15 18.20
C ASP A 239 -18.60 15.34 17.15
N GLU A 240 -18.25 15.82 15.96
CA GLU A 240 -19.15 15.94 14.82
C GLU A 240 -19.04 14.78 13.84
N THR A 241 -18.05 13.88 13.98
CA THR A 241 -17.96 12.70 13.11
C THR A 241 -19.17 11.80 13.37
N PHE A 242 -19.63 11.11 12.32
CA PHE A 242 -20.78 10.23 12.47
C PHE A 242 -20.47 9.08 13.45
N THR A 243 -19.21 8.65 13.55
CA THR A 243 -18.75 7.62 14.49
C THR A 243 -18.86 8.07 15.94
N ALA A 244 -18.45 9.30 16.27
CA ALA A 244 -18.58 9.85 17.63
C ALA A 244 -20.05 10.11 18.00
N LEU A 245 -20.85 10.58 17.04
CA LEU A 245 -22.29 10.78 17.22
C LEU A 245 -23.02 9.44 17.43
N LEU A 246 -22.66 8.41 16.64
CA LEU A 246 -23.20 7.06 16.75
C LEU A 246 -22.83 6.41 18.09
N GLU A 247 -21.58 6.58 18.56
CA GLU A 247 -21.15 6.12 19.88
C GLU A 247 -22.00 6.74 20.98
N ARG A 248 -22.20 8.07 20.94
CA ARG A 248 -23.04 8.78 21.91
C ARG A 248 -24.48 8.26 21.90
N SER A 249 -25.05 8.01 20.73
CA SER A 249 -26.40 7.44 20.60
C SER A 249 -26.50 6.02 21.16
N LEU A 250 -25.49 5.18 20.92
CA LEU A 250 -25.46 3.82 21.47
C LEU A 250 -25.29 3.84 22.98
N GLN A 251 -24.39 4.66 23.53
CA GLN A 251 -24.16 4.77 24.97
C GLN A 251 -25.41 5.21 25.75
N ALA A 252 -26.31 5.98 25.13
CA ALA A 252 -27.58 6.36 25.74
C ALA A 252 -28.52 5.17 26.00
N THR A 253 -28.34 4.06 25.28
CA THR A 253 -29.16 2.84 25.42
C THR A 253 -28.38 1.65 25.98
N ARG A 254 -27.06 1.61 25.74
CA ARG A 254 -26.13 0.58 26.19
C ARG A 254 -24.86 1.24 26.74
N PRO A 255 -24.84 1.58 28.05
CA PRO A 255 -23.68 2.19 28.68
C PRO A 255 -22.40 1.39 28.41
N GLY A 256 -21.35 2.10 28.01
CA GLY A 256 -20.06 1.52 27.67
C GLY A 256 -19.88 1.16 26.19
N ALA A 257 -20.95 1.12 25.36
CA ALA A 257 -20.86 0.83 23.93
C ALA A 257 -19.77 1.66 23.23
N GLU A 258 -19.03 1.02 22.33
CA GLU A 258 -17.91 1.62 21.61
C GLU A 258 -18.17 1.62 20.10
N VAL A 259 -17.91 2.76 19.45
CA VAL A 259 -17.82 2.85 17.99
C VAL A 259 -16.40 3.25 17.64
N ILE A 260 -15.64 2.29 17.12
CA ILE A 260 -14.22 2.43 16.85
C ILE A 260 -14.04 2.91 15.41
N ASN A 261 -13.50 4.10 15.27
CA ASN A 261 -13.21 4.71 13.98
C ASN A 261 -11.80 4.34 13.51
N VAL A 262 -11.71 3.54 12.45
CA VAL A 262 -10.43 3.18 11.80
C VAL A 262 -10.36 3.68 10.36
N GLY A 263 -11.10 4.75 10.05
CA GLY A 263 -11.09 5.36 8.73
C GLY A 263 -9.71 5.92 8.36
N VAL A 264 -9.33 5.82 7.09
CA VAL A 264 -8.01 6.27 6.61
C VAL A 264 -8.17 7.09 5.33
N PRO A 265 -7.83 8.40 5.33
CA PRO A 265 -8.00 9.24 4.16
C PRO A 265 -7.33 8.69 2.90
N GLY A 266 -8.12 8.59 1.84
CA GLY A 266 -7.67 8.06 0.56
C GLY A 266 -7.17 6.63 0.67
N TRP A 267 -7.93 5.77 1.35
CA TRP A 267 -7.96 4.31 1.19
C TRP A 267 -9.25 3.90 0.51
N GLY A 268 -9.29 2.69 -0.04
CA GLY A 268 -10.53 2.07 -0.51
C GLY A 268 -10.69 0.64 0.04
N PRO A 269 -11.65 -0.14 -0.49
CA PRO A 269 -12.05 -1.42 0.10
C PRO A 269 -10.93 -2.44 0.23
N HIS A 270 -9.92 -2.39 -0.64
CA HIS A 270 -8.79 -3.32 -0.60
C HIS A 270 -7.90 -3.07 0.63
N GLU A 271 -7.50 -1.83 0.84
CA GLU A 271 -6.69 -1.42 1.98
C GLU A 271 -7.46 -1.60 3.30
N GLU A 272 -8.73 -1.23 3.31
CA GLU A 272 -9.64 -1.39 4.45
C GLU A 272 -9.79 -2.86 4.84
N PHE A 273 -9.97 -3.76 3.87
CA PHE A 273 -10.04 -5.20 4.13
C PHE A 273 -8.72 -5.73 4.72
N HIS A 274 -7.57 -5.26 4.22
CA HIS A 274 -6.29 -5.66 4.80
C HIS A 274 -6.15 -5.19 6.26
N LEU A 275 -6.49 -3.93 6.55
CA LEU A 275 -6.47 -3.39 7.91
C LEU A 275 -7.42 -4.15 8.85
N LEU A 276 -8.60 -4.52 8.37
CA LEU A 276 -9.51 -5.39 9.11
C LEU A 276 -8.82 -6.71 9.49
N LYS A 277 -8.17 -7.39 8.54
CA LYS A 277 -7.50 -8.68 8.76
C LYS A 277 -6.37 -8.59 9.79
N VAL A 278 -5.55 -7.54 9.74
CA VAL A 278 -4.31 -7.47 10.54
C VAL A 278 -4.47 -6.68 11.84
N TYR A 279 -5.45 -5.79 11.93
CA TYR A 279 -5.71 -4.92 13.07
C TYR A 279 -7.17 -4.97 13.54
N GLY A 280 -8.12 -4.64 12.67
CA GLY A 280 -9.52 -4.40 13.05
C GLY A 280 -10.18 -5.59 13.75
N ILE A 281 -9.93 -6.80 13.28
CA ILE A 281 -10.52 -8.01 13.86
C ILE A 281 -10.03 -8.29 15.29
N LYS A 282 -8.81 -7.83 15.65
CA LYS A 282 -8.24 -7.99 17.00
C LYS A 282 -8.97 -7.14 18.04
N LEU A 283 -9.74 -6.15 17.62
CA LEU A 283 -10.61 -5.35 18.49
C LEU A 283 -11.89 -6.09 18.88
N GLN A 284 -12.13 -7.28 18.33
CA GLN A 284 -13.31 -8.12 18.63
C GLN A 284 -14.65 -7.39 18.38
N PRO A 285 -14.88 -6.86 17.16
CA PRO A 285 -16.13 -6.16 16.85
C PRO A 285 -17.33 -7.10 16.85
N ASP A 286 -18.46 -6.63 17.34
CA ASP A 286 -19.76 -7.30 17.22
C ASP A 286 -20.41 -7.00 15.87
N ILE A 287 -20.11 -5.85 15.25
CA ILE A 287 -20.55 -5.47 13.90
C ILE A 287 -19.43 -4.67 13.22
N VAL A 288 -19.25 -4.88 11.91
CA VAL A 288 -18.40 -4.05 11.06
C VAL A 288 -19.27 -3.22 10.12
N LEU A 289 -19.08 -1.90 10.16
CA LEU A 289 -19.55 -0.97 9.14
C LEU A 289 -18.43 -0.80 8.11
N LEU A 290 -18.74 -1.06 6.84
CA LEU A 290 -17.90 -0.68 5.72
C LEU A 290 -18.55 0.55 5.07
N ASP A 291 -18.01 1.72 5.37
CA ASP A 291 -18.46 2.98 4.81
C ASP A 291 -17.86 3.14 3.42
N PHE A 292 -18.69 2.96 2.40
CA PHE A 292 -18.28 2.97 1.00
C PHE A 292 -18.71 4.29 0.36
N PHE A 293 -17.74 5.17 0.08
CA PHE A 293 -17.95 6.39 -0.67
C PHE A 293 -17.90 6.12 -2.18
N VAL A 294 -19.04 6.29 -2.85
CA VAL A 294 -19.14 5.90 -4.27
C VAL A 294 -18.21 6.69 -5.19
N GLY A 295 -17.74 7.87 -4.79
CA GLY A 295 -16.89 8.73 -5.60
C GLY A 295 -15.45 8.26 -5.75
N ASN A 296 -14.93 7.42 -4.85
CA ASN A 296 -13.52 7.02 -4.88
C ASN A 296 -13.24 5.55 -4.49
N ASP A 297 -14.20 4.85 -3.87
CA ASP A 297 -14.01 3.48 -3.37
C ASP A 297 -14.19 2.40 -4.44
N ILE A 298 -14.62 2.78 -5.64
CA ILE A 298 -14.49 1.92 -6.81
C ILE A 298 -13.00 1.86 -7.17
N GLN A 299 -12.41 0.69 -6.96
CA GLN A 299 -10.96 0.45 -7.08
C GLN A 299 -10.45 0.76 -8.48
N ASN A 300 -9.64 1.82 -8.60
CA ASN A 300 -9.02 2.29 -9.84
C ASN A 300 -7.47 2.17 -9.91
N GLU A 301 -6.87 2.52 -11.05
CA GLU A 301 -5.41 2.47 -11.27
C GLU A 301 -4.58 3.34 -10.29
N ARG A 302 -5.16 4.39 -9.68
CA ARG A 302 -4.45 5.22 -8.67
C ARG A 302 -3.96 4.36 -7.49
N TRP A 303 -4.71 3.31 -7.19
CA TRP A 303 -4.44 2.35 -6.14
C TRP A 303 -3.39 1.30 -6.54
N GLU A 304 -3.07 1.18 -7.84
CA GLU A 304 -2.06 0.27 -8.38
C GLU A 304 -0.65 0.86 -8.47
N ASP A 305 -0.47 2.19 -8.53
CA ASP A 305 0.87 2.77 -8.71
C ASP A 305 1.42 3.51 -7.49
N THR A 306 0.58 4.06 -6.61
CA THR A 306 1.05 4.90 -5.48
C THR A 306 0.87 4.30 -4.09
N ASN A 307 -0.02 3.31 -3.92
CA ASN A 307 -0.34 2.70 -2.62
C ASN A 307 0.09 1.25 -2.47
N LEU A 308 0.55 0.58 -3.54
CA LEU A 308 0.93 -0.84 -3.53
C LEU A 308 2.12 -1.23 -2.62
N SER A 309 2.69 -0.28 -1.87
CA SER A 309 3.82 -0.52 -0.96
C SER A 309 3.57 -0.03 0.46
N ARG A 310 2.32 0.24 0.83
CA ARG A 310 2.00 0.67 2.20
C ARG A 310 2.22 -0.48 3.18
N ILE A 311 2.99 -0.17 4.22
CA ILE A 311 3.26 -1.07 5.35
C ILE A 311 2.33 -0.65 6.48
N LEU A 312 1.52 -1.59 6.94
CA LEU A 312 0.77 -1.49 8.19
C LEU A 312 1.64 -2.09 9.29
N VAL A 313 1.81 -1.40 10.40
CA VAL A 313 2.53 -1.98 11.55
C VAL A 313 1.54 -2.24 12.67
N VAL A 314 1.40 -3.50 13.04
CA VAL A 314 0.52 -3.92 14.14
C VAL A 314 1.34 -4.68 15.16
N ALA A 315 1.37 -4.19 16.40
CA ALA A 315 2.14 -4.79 17.49
C ALA A 315 3.64 -5.02 17.14
N GLY A 316 4.25 -4.09 16.41
CA GLY A 316 5.65 -4.17 15.96
C GLY A 316 5.90 -5.13 14.79
N GLN A 317 4.86 -5.70 14.20
CA GLN A 317 4.93 -6.53 12.99
C GLN A 317 4.50 -5.71 11.77
N SER A 318 5.33 -5.68 10.73
CA SER A 318 5.04 -5.04 9.44
C SER A 318 4.26 -5.97 8.52
N TYR A 319 3.08 -5.53 8.09
CA TYR A 319 2.20 -6.18 7.14
C TYR A 319 2.10 -5.32 5.89
N TYR A 320 2.40 -5.90 4.74
CA TYR A 320 2.19 -5.21 3.49
C TYR A 320 0.72 -5.28 3.13
N VAL A 321 0.10 -4.11 2.90
CA VAL A 321 -1.25 -4.04 2.33
C VAL A 321 -1.32 -4.82 1.01
N HIS A 322 -0.16 -4.98 0.35
CA HIS A 322 0.02 -5.76 -0.86
C HIS A 322 1.17 -6.74 -0.71
N SER A 323 0.85 -8.00 -0.39
CA SER A 323 1.83 -9.07 -0.61
C SER A 323 1.98 -9.27 -2.12
N ASN A 324 3.18 -8.99 -2.66
CA ASN A 324 3.63 -9.55 -3.95
C ASN A 324 3.86 -11.07 -3.85
N GLY A 325 3.33 -11.75 -2.84
CA GLY A 325 3.64 -13.15 -2.55
C GLY A 325 5.12 -13.45 -2.25
N ASN A 326 6.03 -12.47 -2.30
CA ASN A 326 7.46 -12.70 -2.08
C ASN A 326 7.76 -12.71 -0.58
N ARG A 327 7.58 -13.89 0.02
CA ARG A 327 7.86 -14.13 1.45
C ARG A 327 9.28 -13.75 1.87
N VAL A 328 10.26 -13.79 0.96
CA VAL A 328 11.65 -13.38 1.27
C VAL A 328 11.73 -11.86 1.41
N HIS A 329 11.12 -11.12 0.49
CA HIS A 329 10.96 -9.68 0.61
C HIS A 329 10.22 -9.31 1.89
N ASP A 330 9.05 -9.90 2.06
CA ASP A 330 8.19 -9.64 3.20
C ASP A 330 8.89 -9.98 4.51
N THR A 331 9.85 -10.91 4.54
CA THR A 331 10.54 -11.29 5.78
C THR A 331 11.81 -10.47 6.03
N LEU A 332 12.60 -10.24 4.98
CA LEU A 332 13.99 -9.78 5.07
C LEU A 332 14.25 -8.43 4.40
N GLY A 333 13.21 -7.71 3.97
CA GLY A 333 13.33 -6.42 3.29
C GLY A 333 14.05 -5.31 4.07
N PRO A 334 14.79 -4.40 3.42
CA PRO A 334 15.47 -3.26 4.06
C PRO A 334 14.50 -2.28 4.73
N ASP A 335 13.25 -2.25 4.29
CA ASP A 335 12.10 -1.59 4.93
C ASP A 335 11.76 -2.17 6.33
N ARG A 336 12.41 -3.26 6.74
CA ARG A 336 12.38 -3.75 8.12
C ARG A 336 13.60 -3.34 8.92
N TRP A 337 14.59 -2.66 8.32
CA TRP A 337 15.82 -2.24 8.97
C TRP A 337 15.66 -0.79 9.47
N PHE A 338 15.84 -0.56 10.76
CA PHE A 338 15.77 0.74 11.40
C PHE A 338 16.73 1.75 10.76
N LEU A 339 17.99 1.38 10.52
CA LEU A 339 18.97 2.33 9.99
C LEU A 339 18.72 2.74 8.52
N TYR A 340 18.04 1.89 7.73
CA TYR A 340 17.58 2.27 6.39
C TYR A 340 16.56 3.41 6.43
N HIS A 341 15.73 3.46 7.48
CA HIS A 341 14.76 4.55 7.68
C HIS A 341 15.46 5.85 8.06
N ASP A 342 16.48 5.80 8.92
CA ASP A 342 17.25 6.98 9.34
C ASP A 342 18.14 7.55 8.22
N LEU A 343 18.72 6.70 7.38
CA LEU A 343 19.47 7.19 6.21
C LEU A 343 18.53 7.83 5.18
N ASN A 344 17.37 7.21 4.92
CA ASN A 344 16.34 7.83 4.10
C ASN A 344 15.78 9.11 4.73
N TYR A 345 15.70 9.19 6.06
CA TYR A 345 15.33 10.42 6.78
C TYR A 345 16.31 11.55 6.46
N LEU A 346 17.61 11.32 6.66
CA LEU A 346 18.64 12.32 6.44
C LEU A 346 18.61 12.83 4.99
N ILE A 347 18.43 11.91 4.03
CA ILE A 347 18.31 12.23 2.61
C ILE A 347 17.02 13.02 2.35
N THR A 348 15.88 12.54 2.85
CA THR A 348 14.56 13.12 2.55
C THR A 348 14.37 14.47 3.23
N VAL A 349 14.72 14.60 4.51
CA VAL A 349 14.65 15.86 5.26
C VAL A 349 15.71 16.85 4.77
N GLY A 350 16.93 16.38 4.46
CA GLY A 350 17.92 17.19 3.78
C GLY A 350 17.40 17.77 2.46
N ALA A 351 16.84 16.92 1.60
CA ALA A 351 16.22 17.31 0.33
C ALA A 351 15.00 18.23 0.52
N SER A 352 14.19 17.99 1.55
CA SER A 352 13.00 18.80 1.87
C SER A 352 13.37 20.18 2.39
N ARG A 353 14.41 20.29 3.22
CA ARG A 353 14.94 21.57 3.71
C ARG A 353 15.56 22.38 2.58
N LEU A 354 16.24 21.71 1.64
CA LEU A 354 16.75 22.33 0.42
C LEU A 354 15.62 22.83 -0.50
N ARG A 355 14.54 22.05 -0.68
CA ARG A 355 13.36 22.47 -1.46
C ARG A 355 12.61 23.63 -0.82
N ARG A 356 12.34 23.57 0.50
CA ARG A 356 11.65 24.64 1.24
C ARG A 356 12.46 25.94 1.33
N ALA A 357 13.78 25.88 1.21
CA ALA A 357 14.61 27.07 1.10
C ALA A 357 14.37 27.84 -0.23
N GLY A 358 13.72 27.21 -1.21
CA GLY A 358 13.39 27.81 -2.51
C GLY A 358 11.93 28.20 -2.73
N GLU A 359 11.01 27.94 -1.78
CA GLU A 359 9.58 28.21 -1.96
C GLU A 359 9.10 29.43 -1.14
N PRO A 360 8.34 30.37 -1.74
CA PRO A 360 7.73 31.47 -1.00
C PRO A 360 6.68 30.96 0.00
N ARG A 361 6.78 31.36 1.28
CA ARG A 361 5.79 31.01 2.31
C ARG A 361 4.48 31.76 2.06
N ALA A 362 3.43 31.03 1.66
CA ALA A 362 2.07 31.56 1.66
C ALA A 362 1.54 31.68 3.10
N GLY A 363 0.98 32.86 3.42
CA GLY A 363 0.47 33.23 4.75
C GLY A 363 -0.68 32.35 5.23
N GLY A 364 -0.78 32.19 6.56
CA GLY A 364 -1.79 31.38 7.22
C GLY A 364 -3.21 31.91 7.00
N THR A 365 -4.12 31.02 6.63
CA THR A 365 -5.56 31.29 6.56
C THR A 365 -6.18 31.14 7.96
N PRO A 366 -6.97 32.12 8.46
CA PRO A 366 -7.65 32.00 9.74
C PRO A 366 -8.77 30.96 9.71
N ALA A 367 -9.10 30.39 10.88
CA ALA A 367 -10.21 29.46 11.07
C ALA A 367 -11.53 30.23 11.28
N GLY A 368 -12.56 29.88 10.51
CA GLY A 368 -13.91 30.42 10.58
C GLY A 368 -14.57 30.36 9.21
N GLU A 369 -15.71 29.66 9.11
CA GLU A 369 -16.60 29.47 7.95
C GLU A 369 -15.91 29.54 6.58
N THR A 370 -15.55 28.35 6.09
CA THR A 370 -14.47 28.14 5.12
C THR A 370 -14.71 28.83 3.78
N ALA A 371 -13.78 29.73 3.42
CA ALA A 371 -13.45 29.95 2.02
C ALA A 371 -13.27 28.59 1.32
N PRO A 372 -13.75 28.43 0.07
CA PRO A 372 -13.76 27.13 -0.61
C PRO A 372 -12.34 26.54 -0.63
N LEU A 373 -12.21 25.27 -0.23
CA LEU A 373 -10.93 24.55 -0.15
C LEU A 373 -10.19 24.54 -1.49
N VAL A 374 -10.97 24.50 -2.57
CA VAL A 374 -10.52 24.60 -3.96
C VAL A 374 -11.49 25.44 -4.78
N SER A 375 -11.03 25.97 -5.91
CA SER A 375 -11.90 26.70 -6.84
C SER A 375 -12.96 25.78 -7.45
N ARG A 376 -14.11 26.35 -7.84
CA ARG A 376 -15.20 25.61 -8.52
C ARG A 376 -14.69 24.84 -9.74
N ALA A 377 -13.84 25.48 -10.56
CA ALA A 377 -13.24 24.85 -11.73
C ALA A 377 -12.37 23.64 -11.39
N HIS A 378 -11.61 23.70 -10.29
CA HIS A 378 -10.81 22.57 -9.81
C HIS A 378 -11.73 21.43 -9.35
N TYR A 379 -12.81 21.75 -8.65
CA TYR A 379 -13.77 20.75 -8.18
C TYR A 379 -14.49 20.02 -9.34
N VAL A 380 -14.91 20.75 -10.38
CA VAL A 380 -15.48 20.15 -11.59
C VAL A 380 -14.46 19.24 -12.30
N LYS A 381 -13.18 19.63 -12.33
CA LYS A 381 -12.11 18.77 -12.82
C LYS A 381 -11.98 17.48 -12.00
N ALA A 382 -12.07 17.56 -10.66
CA ALA A 382 -12.01 16.38 -9.80
C ALA A 382 -13.18 15.40 -10.07
N ILE A 383 -14.37 15.90 -10.41
CA ILE A 383 -15.50 15.04 -10.83
C ILE A 383 -15.17 14.31 -12.13
N ARG A 384 -14.56 15.00 -13.10
CA ARG A 384 -14.12 14.40 -14.37
C ARG A 384 -13.11 13.26 -14.17
N GLU A 385 -12.28 13.31 -13.15
CA GLU A 385 -11.31 12.25 -12.85
C GLU A 385 -11.97 10.93 -12.40
N ARG A 386 -13.27 10.96 -12.04
CA ARG A 386 -14.04 9.81 -11.55
C ARG A 386 -15.39 9.62 -12.26
N ASP A 387 -15.62 10.28 -13.39
CA ASP A 387 -16.94 10.35 -14.02
C ASP A 387 -17.41 9.05 -14.68
N ASP A 388 -16.49 8.14 -14.96
CA ASP A 388 -16.74 6.87 -15.65
C ASP A 388 -17.77 6.00 -14.89
N ILE A 389 -17.83 6.15 -13.56
CA ILE A 389 -18.80 5.45 -12.69
C ILE A 389 -20.25 5.85 -12.98
N TYR A 390 -20.47 7.04 -13.56
CA TYR A 390 -21.79 7.59 -13.88
C TYR A 390 -22.18 7.39 -15.34
N ARG A 391 -21.30 6.90 -16.20
CA ARG A 391 -21.63 6.70 -17.63
C ARG A 391 -22.55 5.49 -17.77
N LYS A 392 -23.59 5.61 -18.61
CA LYS A 392 -24.53 4.51 -18.87
C LYS A 392 -23.91 3.35 -19.63
N ALA A 393 -23.00 3.67 -20.56
CA ALA A 393 -22.20 2.68 -21.25
C ALA A 393 -20.89 2.51 -20.49
N ASP A 394 -20.68 1.30 -19.98
CA ASP A 394 -19.49 0.96 -19.20
C ASP A 394 -18.25 1.00 -20.10
N SER A 395 -17.18 1.60 -19.59
CA SER A 395 -15.88 1.48 -20.22
C SER A 395 -15.23 0.16 -19.79
N PRO A 396 -14.32 -0.42 -20.61
CA PRO A 396 -13.56 -1.60 -20.19
C PRO A 396 -12.80 -1.39 -18.88
N LEU A 397 -12.35 -0.16 -18.63
CA LEU A 397 -11.65 0.22 -17.41
C LEU A 397 -12.58 0.20 -16.19
N PHE A 398 -13.80 0.74 -16.34
CA PHE A 398 -14.82 0.65 -15.29
C PHE A 398 -15.19 -0.80 -14.99
N GLU A 399 -15.40 -1.64 -16.01
CA GLU A 399 -15.75 -3.05 -15.81
C GLU A 399 -14.67 -3.79 -15.01
N GLU A 400 -13.40 -3.53 -15.30
CA GLU A 400 -12.25 -4.07 -14.59
C GLU A 400 -12.21 -3.62 -13.12
N HIS A 401 -12.26 -2.31 -12.90
CA HIS A 401 -12.29 -1.68 -11.58
C HIS A 401 -13.46 -2.17 -10.72
N TRP A 402 -14.63 -2.26 -11.34
CA TRP A 402 -15.84 -2.76 -10.74
C TRP A 402 -15.69 -4.23 -10.32
N LYS A 403 -15.20 -5.09 -11.22
CA LYS A 403 -14.97 -6.50 -10.94
C LYS A 403 -14.02 -6.71 -9.75
N ARG A 404 -12.94 -5.92 -9.66
CA ARG A 404 -11.99 -5.98 -8.53
C ARG A 404 -12.61 -5.52 -7.21
N THR A 405 -13.37 -4.43 -7.27
CA THR A 405 -14.13 -3.91 -6.13
C THR A 405 -15.06 -5.00 -5.58
N LEU A 406 -15.86 -5.62 -6.45
CA LEU A 406 -16.78 -6.69 -6.05
C LEU A 406 -16.07 -7.93 -5.51
N ALA A 407 -14.93 -8.33 -6.10
CA ALA A 407 -14.14 -9.44 -5.58
C ALA A 407 -13.65 -9.17 -4.14
N THR A 408 -13.17 -7.95 -3.87
CA THR A 408 -12.76 -7.54 -2.54
C THR A 408 -13.92 -7.55 -1.54
N LEU A 409 -15.10 -7.05 -1.95
CA LEU A 409 -16.29 -7.05 -1.10
C LEU A 409 -16.78 -8.48 -0.80
N VAL A 410 -16.65 -9.41 -1.76
CA VAL A 410 -16.91 -10.85 -1.54
C VAL A 410 -15.95 -11.41 -0.50
N GLU A 411 -14.64 -11.18 -0.65
CA GLU A 411 -13.63 -11.66 0.30
C GLU A 411 -13.84 -11.09 1.71
N LEU A 412 -14.15 -9.79 1.82
CA LEU A 412 -14.43 -9.14 3.09
C LEU A 412 -15.69 -9.72 3.75
N ARG A 413 -16.77 -9.90 2.99
CA ARG A 413 -18.01 -10.54 3.47
C ARG A 413 -17.73 -11.93 4.00
N ASP A 414 -17.06 -12.77 3.21
CA ASP A 414 -16.81 -14.17 3.56
C ASP A 414 -15.89 -14.27 4.78
N TYR A 415 -14.86 -13.42 4.86
CA TYR A 415 -13.96 -13.33 6.01
C TYR A 415 -14.70 -13.02 7.33
N LEU A 416 -15.67 -12.11 7.29
CA LEU A 416 -16.48 -11.74 8.45
C LEU A 416 -17.55 -12.79 8.77
N LYS A 417 -18.18 -13.36 7.74
CA LYS A 417 -19.16 -14.45 7.88
C LYS A 417 -18.57 -15.67 8.57
N ASP A 418 -17.36 -16.08 8.18
CA ASP A 418 -16.63 -17.20 8.80
C ASP A 418 -16.33 -16.98 10.29
N ARG A 419 -16.41 -15.73 10.76
CA ARG A 419 -16.18 -15.32 12.16
C ARG A 419 -17.46 -14.94 12.89
N ASN A 420 -18.62 -15.12 12.26
CA ASN A 420 -19.93 -14.70 12.77
C ASN A 420 -19.99 -13.21 13.14
N VAL A 421 -19.29 -12.35 12.39
CA VAL A 421 -19.34 -10.90 12.55
C VAL A 421 -20.21 -10.31 11.42
N PRO A 422 -21.38 -9.72 11.71
CA PRO A 422 -22.19 -9.04 10.72
C PRO A 422 -21.46 -7.90 10.02
N LEU A 423 -21.62 -7.85 8.70
CA LEU A 423 -21.20 -6.74 7.84
C LEU A 423 -22.41 -5.88 7.48
N VAL A 424 -22.28 -4.57 7.62
CA VAL A 424 -23.18 -3.57 7.06
C VAL A 424 -22.39 -2.71 6.07
N LEU A 425 -22.80 -2.70 4.82
CA LEU A 425 -22.31 -1.75 3.83
C LEU A 425 -23.09 -0.44 3.96
N VAL A 426 -22.41 0.68 4.22
CA VAL A 426 -23.02 2.02 4.30
C VAL A 426 -22.60 2.80 3.05
N LEU A 427 -23.53 3.02 2.12
CA LEU A 427 -23.23 3.73 0.88
C LEU A 427 -23.39 5.23 1.07
N ILE A 428 -22.29 5.95 0.95
CA ILE A 428 -22.26 7.42 1.01
C ILE A 428 -22.32 7.97 -0.42
N PRO A 429 -23.32 8.79 -0.79
CA PRO A 429 -23.41 9.38 -2.11
C PRO A 429 -22.35 10.47 -2.32
N ASP A 430 -21.99 10.70 -3.59
CA ASP A 430 -21.23 11.88 -4.02
C ASP A 430 -22.13 13.10 -4.11
N HIS A 431 -21.57 14.25 -3.80
CA HIS A 431 -22.23 15.54 -3.90
C HIS A 431 -22.82 15.79 -5.31
N VAL A 432 -22.13 15.36 -6.38
CA VAL A 432 -22.63 15.49 -7.75
C VAL A 432 -23.92 14.71 -8.00
N GLN A 433 -24.26 13.71 -7.19
CA GLN A 433 -25.51 12.97 -7.32
C GLN A 433 -26.72 13.76 -6.79
N LEU A 434 -26.49 14.71 -5.90
CA LEU A 434 -27.51 15.50 -5.23
C LEU A 434 -27.67 16.88 -5.87
N ASP A 435 -26.56 17.51 -6.29
CA ASP A 435 -26.58 18.86 -6.86
C ASP A 435 -26.81 18.84 -8.39
N ARG A 436 -28.06 19.08 -8.79
CA ARG A 436 -28.46 19.20 -10.21
C ARG A 436 -27.79 20.37 -10.94
N ALA A 437 -27.42 21.44 -10.25
CA ALA A 437 -26.70 22.56 -10.86
C ALA A 437 -25.25 22.16 -11.15
N LEU A 438 -24.60 21.47 -10.21
CA LEU A 438 -23.28 20.88 -10.41
C LEU A 438 -23.27 19.84 -11.53
N GLN A 439 -24.29 18.99 -11.65
CA GLN A 439 -24.42 18.06 -12.79
C GLN A 439 -24.43 18.81 -14.13
N ARG A 440 -25.27 19.85 -14.25
CA ARG A 440 -25.36 20.65 -15.50
C ARG A 440 -24.04 21.34 -15.82
N GLU A 441 -23.39 21.92 -14.82
CA GLU A 441 -22.10 22.59 -14.97
C GLU A 441 -21.00 21.61 -15.40
N PHE A 442 -20.89 20.48 -14.71
CA PHE A 442 -19.94 19.42 -15.05
C PHE A 442 -20.11 18.95 -16.50
N LEU A 443 -21.34 18.59 -16.88
CA LEU A 443 -21.65 18.12 -18.24
C LEU A 443 -21.35 19.18 -19.31
N ALA A 444 -21.64 20.45 -19.02
CA ALA A 444 -21.30 21.56 -19.92
C ALA A 444 -19.78 21.72 -20.08
N VAL A 445 -19.01 21.61 -19.00
CA VAL A 445 -17.53 21.71 -19.02
C VAL A 445 -16.89 20.60 -19.84
N ILE A 446 -17.43 19.38 -19.78
CA ILE A 446 -16.90 18.24 -20.56
C ILE A 446 -17.53 18.09 -21.95
N GLY A 447 -18.52 18.92 -22.30
CA GLY A 447 -19.24 18.86 -23.57
C GLY A 447 -20.04 17.57 -23.77
N ALA A 448 -20.56 16.98 -22.68
CA ALA A 448 -21.27 15.71 -22.73
C ALA A 448 -22.79 15.87 -22.70
N ALA A 449 -23.48 15.01 -23.44
CA ALA A 449 -24.94 14.97 -23.47
C ALA A 449 -25.49 14.32 -22.17
N PRO A 450 -26.48 14.92 -21.49
CA PRO A 450 -27.01 14.41 -20.22
C PRO A 450 -27.56 12.99 -20.28
N ASP A 451 -28.08 12.56 -21.43
CA ASP A 451 -28.65 11.23 -21.65
C ASP A 451 -27.61 10.10 -21.58
N ARG A 452 -26.31 10.41 -21.71
CA ARG A 452 -25.21 9.44 -21.57
C ARG A 452 -24.84 9.14 -20.12
N TYR A 453 -25.37 9.90 -19.17
CA TYR A 453 -25.05 9.80 -17.75
C TYR A 453 -26.25 9.30 -16.96
N ASP A 454 -25.94 8.53 -15.92
CA ASP A 454 -26.83 8.06 -14.89
C ASP A 454 -26.11 8.19 -13.55
N PHE A 455 -26.36 9.29 -12.87
CA PHE A 455 -25.72 9.60 -11.59
C PHE A 455 -26.13 8.64 -10.47
N GLU A 456 -27.20 7.85 -10.61
CA GLU A 456 -27.63 6.87 -9.60
C GLU A 456 -27.12 5.45 -9.89
N LYS A 457 -26.46 5.25 -11.04
CA LYS A 457 -25.88 3.97 -11.46
C LYS A 457 -25.06 3.29 -10.35
N PRO A 458 -24.06 3.93 -9.70
CA PRO A 458 -23.24 3.23 -8.71
C PRO A 458 -24.05 2.70 -7.51
N GLN A 459 -25.01 3.47 -6.98
CA GLN A 459 -25.88 3.02 -5.89
C GLN A 459 -26.77 1.87 -6.33
N ARG A 460 -27.34 1.94 -7.54
CA ARG A 460 -28.16 0.83 -8.06
C ARG A 460 -27.34 -0.44 -8.19
N LEU A 461 -26.14 -0.37 -8.76
CA LEU A 461 -25.26 -1.55 -8.91
C LEU A 461 -24.85 -2.15 -7.56
N LEU A 462 -24.54 -1.32 -6.55
CA LEU A 462 -24.21 -1.80 -5.21
C LEU A 462 -25.43 -2.37 -4.47
N ARG A 463 -26.62 -1.77 -4.63
CA ARG A 463 -27.88 -2.32 -4.12
C ARG A 463 -28.15 -3.72 -4.66
N ASP A 464 -28.07 -3.86 -5.98
CA ASP A 464 -28.29 -5.14 -6.66
C ASP A 464 -27.25 -6.18 -6.21
N TRP A 465 -25.98 -5.77 -6.11
CA TRP A 465 -24.92 -6.65 -5.61
C TRP A 465 -25.19 -7.10 -4.17
N CYS A 466 -25.53 -6.20 -3.25
CA CYS A 466 -25.82 -6.54 -1.86
C CYS A 466 -27.00 -7.52 -1.74
N ALA A 467 -28.09 -7.27 -2.49
CA ALA A 467 -29.25 -8.16 -2.52
C ALA A 467 -28.88 -9.57 -3.00
N ASN A 468 -28.07 -9.67 -4.06
CA ASN A 468 -27.62 -10.96 -4.60
C ASN A 468 -26.58 -11.68 -3.73
N ASN A 469 -25.91 -10.96 -2.82
CA ASN A 469 -24.82 -11.48 -2.00
C ASN A 469 -25.15 -11.61 -0.51
N GLY A 470 -26.40 -11.33 -0.12
CA GLY A 470 -26.86 -11.40 1.28
C GLY A 470 -26.13 -10.42 2.21
N VAL A 471 -25.68 -9.28 1.68
CA VAL A 471 -24.99 -8.24 2.47
C VAL A 471 -26.02 -7.22 2.92
N ARG A 472 -26.02 -6.89 4.21
CA ARG A 472 -26.90 -5.85 4.74
C ARG A 472 -26.42 -4.48 4.26
N LEU A 473 -27.36 -3.70 3.76
CA LEU A 473 -27.08 -2.42 3.10
C LEU A 473 -27.85 -1.28 3.77
N LEU A 474 -27.16 -0.16 3.98
CA LEU A 474 -27.74 1.15 4.20
C LEU A 474 -27.35 2.05 3.02
N ASP A 475 -28.31 2.37 2.16
CA ASP A 475 -28.11 3.34 1.09
C ASP A 475 -28.53 4.73 1.58
N LEU A 476 -27.59 5.66 1.69
CA LEU A 476 -27.86 7.01 2.18
C LEU A 476 -28.38 7.96 1.09
N LEU A 477 -28.34 7.58 -0.19
CA LEU A 477 -28.78 8.47 -1.27
C LEU A 477 -30.23 8.95 -1.10
N PRO A 478 -31.22 8.07 -0.81
CA PRO A 478 -32.60 8.51 -0.58
C PRO A 478 -32.74 9.45 0.63
N GLU A 479 -32.04 9.17 1.73
CA GLU A 479 -32.06 10.00 2.94
C GLU A 479 -31.45 11.39 2.69
N PHE A 480 -30.38 11.45 1.90
CA PHE A 480 -29.71 12.70 1.53
C PHE A 480 -30.54 13.51 0.54
N GLN A 481 -31.22 12.85 -0.41
CA GLN A 481 -32.15 13.50 -1.34
C GLN A 481 -33.40 14.05 -0.63
N ALA A 482 -33.83 13.41 0.46
CA ALA A 482 -34.97 13.84 1.25
C ALA A 482 -34.68 15.02 2.20
N ASP A 483 -33.41 15.42 2.35
CA ASP A 483 -33.05 16.60 3.13
C ASP A 483 -33.62 17.87 2.49
N ALA A 484 -34.08 18.81 3.32
CA ALA A 484 -34.66 20.06 2.83
C ALA A 484 -33.65 20.94 2.08
N ASP A 485 -32.36 20.78 2.39
CA ASP A 485 -31.27 21.46 1.70
C ASP A 485 -30.08 20.49 1.57
N PRO A 486 -30.08 19.60 0.55
CA PRO A 486 -29.03 18.60 0.36
C PRO A 486 -27.63 19.20 0.16
N GLY A 487 -27.54 20.45 -0.33
CA GLY A 487 -26.27 21.14 -0.54
C GLY A 487 -25.51 21.38 0.77
N ARG A 488 -26.21 21.60 1.89
CA ARG A 488 -25.59 21.79 3.21
C ARG A 488 -24.88 20.55 3.75
N LEU A 489 -25.17 19.37 3.19
CA LEU A 489 -24.59 18.11 3.63
C LEU A 489 -23.11 17.98 3.22
N TYR A 490 -22.66 18.82 2.27
CA TYR A 490 -21.29 18.82 1.73
C TYR A 490 -20.63 20.20 1.85
N PHE A 491 -19.31 20.22 1.99
CA PHE A 491 -18.56 21.48 1.95
C PHE A 491 -18.61 22.11 0.55
N THR A 492 -18.56 23.43 0.48
CA THR A 492 -18.58 24.14 -0.82
C THR A 492 -17.36 23.77 -1.67
N ASN A 493 -17.61 23.27 -2.88
CA ASN A 493 -16.58 22.78 -3.83
C ASN A 493 -15.74 21.63 -3.29
N ASP A 494 -16.34 20.79 -2.46
CA ASP A 494 -15.69 19.65 -1.86
C ASP A 494 -16.72 18.50 -1.70
N TYR A 495 -16.28 17.25 -1.84
CA TYR A 495 -17.16 16.09 -1.75
C TYR A 495 -17.28 15.54 -0.33
N HIS A 496 -16.53 16.07 0.65
CA HIS A 496 -16.58 15.67 2.05
C HIS A 496 -17.82 16.23 2.74
N LEU A 497 -18.33 15.45 3.69
CA LEU A 497 -19.51 15.77 4.47
C LEU A 497 -19.25 16.92 5.45
N THR A 498 -20.20 17.84 5.58
CA THR A 498 -20.23 18.78 6.69
C THR A 498 -20.68 18.10 7.99
N ALA A 499 -20.66 18.82 9.11
CA ALA A 499 -21.25 18.35 10.36
C ALA A 499 -22.74 17.98 10.19
N ALA A 500 -23.47 18.62 9.26
CA ALA A 500 -24.84 18.24 8.95
C ALA A 500 -24.93 16.90 8.22
N GLY A 501 -24.04 16.66 7.24
CA GLY A 501 -23.92 15.37 6.55
C GLY A 501 -23.61 14.24 7.53
N HIS A 502 -22.61 14.43 8.39
CA HIS A 502 -22.27 13.45 9.42
C HIS A 502 -23.40 13.16 10.41
N ARG A 503 -24.16 14.18 10.84
CA ARG A 503 -25.34 13.99 11.69
C ARG A 503 -26.43 13.15 11.02
N LEU A 504 -26.68 13.38 9.72
CA LEU A 504 -27.65 12.61 8.96
C LEU A 504 -27.19 11.14 8.81
N THR A 505 -25.92 10.93 8.46
CA THR A 505 -25.30 9.60 8.41
C THR A 505 -25.44 8.83 9.72
N ALA A 506 -25.07 9.45 10.85
CA ALA A 506 -25.18 8.79 12.16
C ALA A 506 -26.63 8.40 12.47
N LYS A 507 -27.58 9.31 12.23
CA LYS A 507 -29.02 9.06 12.45
C LYS A 507 -29.54 7.90 11.59
N ALA A 508 -29.10 7.79 10.34
CA ALA A 508 -29.51 6.73 9.43
C ALA A 508 -28.91 5.36 9.80
N ILE A 509 -27.73 5.32 10.43
CA ILE A 509 -27.08 4.08 10.87
C ILE A 509 -27.74 3.47 12.11
N VAL A 510 -28.22 4.29 13.06
CA VAL A 510 -28.77 3.81 14.35
C VAL A 510 -29.81 2.68 14.20
N PRO A 511 -30.84 2.78 13.35
CA PRO A 511 -31.82 1.70 13.16
C PRO A 511 -31.20 0.43 12.56
N VAL A 512 -30.13 0.58 11.77
CA VAL A 512 -29.43 -0.53 11.12
C VAL A 512 -28.60 -1.31 12.13
N LEU A 513 -28.16 -0.72 13.23
CA LEU A 513 -27.47 -1.50 14.26
C LEU A 513 -28.39 -2.45 15.03
N GLY A 514 -29.72 -2.26 14.97
CA GLY A 514 -30.69 -3.11 15.64
C GLY A 514 -30.52 -3.14 17.16
N LYS A 515 -30.94 -4.24 17.80
CA LYS A 515 -30.72 -4.46 19.25
C LYS A 515 -29.30 -4.97 19.50
N LEU A 516 -28.28 -4.16 19.23
CA LEU A 516 -26.86 -4.47 19.39
C LEU A 516 -26.42 -4.73 20.84
#